data_AF-A0A5C2RKT7-F1
#
_entry.id   AF-A0A5C2RKT7-F1
#
_cell.length_a   1.000
_cell.length_b   1.000
_cell.length_c   1.000
_cell.angle_alpha   90.00
_cell.angle_beta   90.00
_cell.angle_gamma   90.00
#
_symmetry.space_group_name_H-M   'P 1'
#
loop_
_entity.id
_entity.type
_entity.pdbx_description
1 polymer ?
#
loop_
_entity_poly.entity_id
_entity_poly.type
_entity_poly.pdbx_seq_one_letter_code
_entity_poly.pdbx_strand_id
1 'polypeptide(L)'
;LWPQFLIDLMGLCPVPNPGGHSAYTTLTAAECKAVTTAFFMQLELPFNAVVCSQETAEEWRCHFDRLFPTDEEGVHNLRAQGNFRYLHMWQRLTRDLSPELFEIAKAAIWGLFDLLWWIPATSPHVVWNTE
;
A
#
# COMPACT_ATOMS: atom_id res chain seq x y z
N LEU A 1 -12.24 -3.71 3.19
CA LEU A 1 -11.15 -3.56 2.21
C LEU A 1 -10.10 -2.60 2.73
N TRP A 2 -10.45 -1.34 3.00
CA TRP A 2 -9.50 -0.30 3.41
C TRP A 2 -8.63 -0.63 4.65
N PRO A 3 -9.17 -1.10 5.79
CA PRO A 3 -8.31 -1.47 6.92
C PRO A 3 -7.33 -2.61 6.60
N GLN A 4 -7.76 -3.57 5.78
CA GLN A 4 -6.91 -4.68 5.34
C GLN A 4 -5.79 -4.20 4.42
N PHE A 5 -6.06 -3.22 3.56
CA PHE A 5 -5.04 -2.60 2.71
C PHE A 5 -3.90 -2.01 3.55
N LEU A 6 -4.22 -1.23 4.58
CA LEU A 6 -3.22 -0.61 5.46
C LEU A 6 -2.39 -1.66 6.22
N ILE A 7 -3.04 -2.71 6.71
CA ILE A 7 -2.37 -3.82 7.39
C ILE A 7 -1.44 -4.57 6.44
N ASP A 8 -1.91 -4.89 5.23
CA ASP A 8 -1.08 -5.62 4.27
C ASP A 8 0.09 -4.76 3.77
N LEU A 9 -0.13 -3.45 3.59
CA LEU A 9 0.90 -2.51 3.19
C LEU A 9 2.04 -2.47 4.23
N MET A 10 1.70 -2.43 5.52
CA MET A 10 2.69 -2.53 6.61
C MET A 10 3.26 -3.93 6.79
N GLY A 11 2.50 -4.96 6.47
CA GLY A 11 2.93 -6.36 6.59
C GLY A 11 4.06 -6.75 5.63
N LEU A 12 4.29 -5.94 4.59
CA LEU A 12 5.41 -6.11 3.65
C LEU A 12 6.65 -5.32 4.02
N CYS A 13 6.60 -4.47 5.05
CA CYS A 13 7.79 -3.83 5.57
C CYS A 13 8.80 -4.90 6.02
N PRO A 14 10.06 -4.85 5.59
CA PRO A 14 11.06 -5.82 6.02
C PRO A 14 11.25 -5.77 7.55
N VAL A 15 11.14 -6.94 8.18
CA VAL A 15 11.43 -7.15 9.61
C VAL A 15 12.96 -7.18 9.79
N PRO A 16 13.53 -6.63 10.88
CA PRO A 16 14.97 -6.65 11.10
C PRO A 16 15.58 -8.06 10.98
N ASN A 17 16.50 -8.19 10.03
CA ASN A 17 17.39 -9.33 9.86
C ASN A 17 18.81 -8.86 10.26
N PRO A 18 19.68 -9.68 10.88
CA PRO A 18 20.97 -9.21 11.43
C PRO A 18 22.03 -8.70 10.43
N GLY A 19 21.68 -8.46 9.15
CA GLY A 19 22.63 -8.36 8.03
C GLY A 19 22.73 -7.05 7.24
N GLY A 20 21.95 -5.98 7.51
CA GLY A 20 21.93 -4.76 6.66
C GLY A 20 21.14 -4.99 5.35
N HIS A 21 20.42 -4.09 4.67
CA HIS A 21 20.30 -2.63 4.63
C HIS A 21 18.90 -2.28 4.07
N SER A 22 17.85 -2.26 4.89
CA SER A 22 16.49 -1.93 4.40
C SER A 22 15.71 -1.15 5.44
N ALA A 23 14.66 -0.43 5.05
CA ALA A 23 13.81 0.34 5.96
C ALA A 23 13.14 -0.60 7.00
N TYR A 24 13.78 -0.71 8.15
CA TYR A 24 13.31 -1.56 9.26
C TYR A 24 12.14 -0.87 9.94
N THR A 25 10.96 -1.49 9.94
CA THR A 25 9.87 -0.94 10.77
C THR A 25 10.22 -1.05 12.26
N THR A 26 9.92 -0.01 13.04
CA THR A 26 10.04 0.01 14.50
C THR A 26 8.88 -0.72 15.18
N LEU A 27 7.86 -1.11 14.41
CA LEU A 27 6.67 -1.78 14.93
C LEU A 27 6.89 -3.27 15.16
N THR A 28 6.24 -3.77 16.20
CA THR A 28 6.01 -5.20 16.41
C THR A 28 4.98 -5.76 15.43
N ALA A 29 4.96 -7.09 15.26
CA ALA A 29 3.95 -7.76 14.43
C ALA A 29 2.50 -7.53 14.90
N ALA A 30 2.29 -7.25 16.18
CA ALA A 30 0.96 -6.91 16.72
C ALA A 30 0.56 -5.48 16.33
N GLU A 31 1.49 -4.53 16.41
CA GLU A 31 1.28 -3.14 16.01
C GLU A 31 1.06 -3.01 14.51
N CYS A 32 1.80 -3.75 13.67
CA CYS A 32 1.55 -3.81 12.23
C CYS A 32 0.11 -4.26 11.89
N LYS A 33 -0.51 -5.10 12.72
CA LYS A 33 -1.91 -5.53 12.55
C LYS A 33 -2.93 -4.53 13.08
N ALA A 34 -2.49 -3.55 13.85
CA ALA A 34 -3.32 -2.53 14.48
C ALA A 34 -3.22 -1.16 13.79
N VAL A 35 -2.49 -1.05 12.68
CA VAL A 35 -2.34 0.20 11.95
C VAL A 35 -3.66 0.71 11.39
N THR A 36 -3.81 2.03 11.37
CA THR A 36 -5.02 2.73 10.93
C THR A 36 -4.64 3.87 9.99
N THR A 37 -5.63 4.54 9.38
CA THR A 37 -5.36 5.71 8.53
C THR A 37 -4.59 6.80 9.28
N ALA A 38 -4.89 7.01 10.56
CA ALA A 38 -4.19 8.01 11.37
C ALA A 38 -2.66 7.78 11.42
N PHE A 39 -2.23 6.52 11.36
CA PHE A 39 -0.81 6.15 11.33
C PHE A 39 -0.10 6.66 10.07
N PHE A 40 -0.74 6.52 8.92
CA PHE A 40 -0.22 6.99 7.63
C PHE A 40 -0.40 8.50 7.42
N MET A 41 -1.04 9.20 8.35
CA MET A 41 -1.16 10.67 8.38
C MET A 41 -0.14 11.32 9.34
N GLN A 42 0.73 10.53 9.98
CA GLN A 42 1.78 11.04 10.86
C GLN A 42 3.04 11.37 10.03
N LEU A 43 3.76 12.43 10.43
CA LEU A 43 5.08 12.77 9.86
C LEU A 43 6.19 11.89 10.43
N GLU A 44 6.00 11.38 11.64
CA GLU A 44 6.94 10.45 12.26
C GLU A 44 6.77 9.07 11.63
N LEU A 45 7.73 8.71 10.79
CA LEU A 45 7.72 7.45 10.08
C LEU A 45 8.21 6.32 10.99
N PRO A 46 7.51 5.18 11.03
CA PRO A 46 7.77 4.06 11.96
C PRO A 46 8.93 3.19 11.47
N PHE A 47 10.04 3.80 11.06
CA PHE A 47 11.17 3.10 10.46
C PHE A 47 12.49 3.62 11.01
N ASN A 48 13.47 2.73 11.16
CA ASN A 48 14.81 3.10 11.64
C ASN A 48 15.56 4.03 10.67
N ALA A 49 15.30 3.88 9.37
CA ALA A 49 15.85 4.72 8.31
C ALA A 49 14.94 4.66 7.08
N VAL A 50 14.70 5.80 6.45
CA VAL A 50 13.88 5.94 5.23
C VAL A 50 14.45 7.01 4.32
N VAL A 51 14.29 6.80 3.02
CA VAL A 51 14.46 7.83 2.01
C VAL A 51 13.07 8.23 1.56
N CYS A 52 12.79 9.54 1.59
CA CYS A 52 11.49 10.08 1.20
C CYS A 52 11.65 10.93 -0.06
N SER A 53 10.76 10.74 -1.03
CA SER A 53 10.53 11.66 -2.13
C SER A 53 9.21 12.39 -1.92
N GLN A 54 9.15 13.66 -2.34
CA GLN A 54 7.88 14.36 -2.47
C GLN A 54 7.35 14.07 -3.87
N GLU A 55 6.13 13.55 -3.94
CA GLU A 55 5.46 13.22 -5.19
C GLU A 55 4.47 14.32 -5.56
N THR A 56 4.31 14.57 -6.86
CA THR A 56 3.22 15.37 -7.42
C THR A 56 1.87 14.65 -7.26
N ALA A 57 0.77 15.35 -7.46
CA ALA A 57 -0.56 14.74 -7.40
C ALA A 57 -0.72 13.64 -8.48
N GLU A 58 -0.11 13.83 -9.65
CA GLU A 58 -0.10 12.87 -10.74
C GLU A 58 0.70 11.60 -10.38
N GLU A 59 1.87 11.77 -9.78
CA GLU A 59 2.68 10.64 -9.28
C GLU A 59 1.96 9.90 -8.14
N TRP A 60 1.33 10.64 -7.22
CA TRP A 60 0.50 10.07 -6.16
C TRP A 60 -0.66 9.22 -6.71
N ARG A 61 -1.28 9.71 -7.78
CA ARG A 61 -2.32 8.96 -8.48
C ARG A 61 -1.77 7.69 -9.12
N CYS A 62 -0.56 7.74 -9.68
CA CYS A 62 0.09 6.54 -10.25
C CYS A 62 0.33 5.47 -9.17
N HIS A 63 0.70 5.87 -7.95
CA HIS A 63 0.80 4.93 -6.83
C HIS A 63 -0.53 4.25 -6.51
N PHE A 64 -1.62 5.02 -6.48
CA PHE A 64 -2.95 4.47 -6.27
C PHE A 64 -3.35 3.47 -7.35
N ASP A 65 -3.20 3.83 -8.63
CA ASP A 65 -3.59 2.93 -9.73
C ASP A 65 -2.72 1.65 -9.76
N ARG A 66 -1.46 1.72 -9.30
CA ARG A 66 -0.61 0.52 -9.12
C ARG A 66 -1.08 -0.36 -7.97
N LEU A 67 -1.52 0.20 -6.84
CA LEU A 67 -2.00 -0.55 -5.67
C LEU A 67 -3.45 -1.05 -5.84
N PHE A 68 -4.24 -0.38 -6.66
CA PHE A 68 -5.63 -0.72 -6.97
C PHE A 68 -5.82 -0.96 -8.48
N PRO A 69 -5.09 -1.94 -9.06
CA PRO A 69 -5.13 -2.19 -10.49
C PRO A 69 -6.52 -2.71 -10.91
N THR A 70 -6.98 -2.28 -12.08
CA THR A 70 -8.26 -2.73 -12.66
C THR A 70 -8.09 -3.91 -13.62
N ASP A 71 -6.85 -4.20 -14.02
CA ASP A 71 -6.50 -5.32 -14.90
C ASP A 71 -5.92 -6.51 -14.12
N GLU A 72 -5.92 -7.69 -14.75
CA GLU A 72 -5.41 -8.91 -14.14
C GLU A 72 -3.88 -8.90 -14.01
N GLU A 73 -3.19 -8.24 -14.94
CA GLU A 73 -1.72 -8.16 -14.98
C GLU A 73 -1.16 -7.40 -13.77
N GLY A 74 -1.73 -6.24 -13.44
CA GLY A 74 -1.37 -5.47 -12.27
C GLY A 74 -1.61 -6.24 -10.97
N VAL A 75 -2.70 -7.00 -10.87
CA VAL A 75 -2.94 -7.83 -9.68
C VAL A 75 -1.91 -8.95 -9.57
N HIS A 76 -1.58 -9.61 -10.69
CA HIS A 76 -0.56 -10.66 -10.70
C HIS A 76 0.80 -10.11 -10.24
N ASN A 77 1.20 -8.94 -10.75
CA ASN A 77 2.47 -8.31 -10.41
C ASN A 77 2.56 -7.98 -8.91
N LEU A 78 1.51 -7.43 -8.31
CA LEU A 78 1.50 -7.20 -6.86
C LEU A 78 1.53 -8.51 -6.06
N ARG A 79 0.80 -9.54 -6.48
CA ARG A 79 0.84 -10.86 -5.80
C ARG A 79 2.23 -11.48 -5.81
N ALA A 80 2.99 -11.28 -6.89
CA ALA A 80 4.37 -11.74 -6.97
C ALA A 80 5.29 -11.04 -5.94
N GLN A 81 4.95 -9.82 -5.54
CA GLN A 81 5.69 -9.06 -4.53
C GLN A 81 5.26 -9.36 -3.10
N GLY A 82 4.07 -9.94 -2.89
CA GLY A 82 3.59 -10.28 -1.56
C GLY A 82 2.17 -10.84 -1.52
N ASN A 83 1.82 -11.48 -0.40
CA ASN A 83 0.47 -12.02 -0.21
C ASN A 83 -0.48 -10.96 0.36
N PHE A 84 -1.00 -10.10 -0.52
CA PHE A 84 -1.95 -9.06 -0.17
C PHE A 84 -3.39 -9.58 -0.11
N ARG A 85 -3.95 -9.68 1.10
CA ARG A 85 -5.35 -10.08 1.31
C ARG A 85 -6.33 -9.06 0.73
N TYR A 86 -6.02 -7.77 0.81
CA TYR A 86 -6.88 -6.72 0.27
C TYR A 86 -7.06 -6.84 -1.24
N LEU A 87 -6.06 -7.35 -1.98
CA LEU A 87 -6.17 -7.54 -3.44
C LEU A 87 -7.21 -8.58 -3.81
N HIS A 88 -7.35 -9.65 -3.01
CA HIS A 88 -8.43 -10.61 -3.20
C HIS A 88 -9.81 -9.97 -2.99
N MET A 89 -9.92 -9.06 -2.01
CA MET A 89 -11.16 -8.29 -1.79
C MET A 89 -11.43 -7.32 -2.94
N TRP A 90 -10.38 -6.65 -3.43
CA TRP A 90 -10.45 -5.71 -4.55
C TRP A 90 -10.92 -6.38 -5.84
N GLN A 91 -10.27 -7.47 -6.24
CA GLN A 91 -10.69 -8.25 -7.41
C GLN A 91 -12.13 -8.75 -7.31
N ARG A 92 -12.54 -9.14 -6.10
CA ARG A 92 -13.92 -9.54 -5.86
C ARG A 92 -14.89 -8.38 -6.12
N LEU A 93 -14.55 -7.15 -5.74
CA LEU A 93 -15.37 -5.98 -6.06
C LEU A 93 -15.43 -5.72 -7.57
N THR A 94 -14.29 -5.81 -8.27
CA THR A 94 -14.23 -5.62 -9.72
C THR A 94 -15.11 -6.61 -10.48
N ARG A 95 -15.21 -7.85 -9.98
CA ARG A 95 -16.03 -8.91 -10.60
C ARG A 95 -17.51 -8.85 -10.19
N ASP A 96 -17.78 -8.57 -8.92
CA ASP A 96 -19.12 -8.71 -8.34
C ASP A 96 -19.97 -7.42 -8.52
N LEU A 97 -19.36 -6.26 -8.80
CA LEU A 97 -20.06 -4.99 -9.02
C LEU A 97 -20.27 -4.67 -10.50
N SER A 98 -21.31 -3.88 -10.80
CA SER A 98 -21.43 -3.23 -12.12
C SER A 98 -20.31 -2.19 -12.30
N PRO A 99 -19.93 -1.84 -13.54
CA PRO A 99 -18.89 -0.84 -13.79
C PRO A 99 -19.15 0.50 -13.09
N GLU A 100 -20.41 0.97 -13.08
CA GLU A 100 -20.79 2.22 -12.43
C GLU A 100 -20.58 2.18 -10.90
N LEU A 101 -20.99 1.08 -10.25
CA LEU A 101 -20.81 0.92 -8.80
C LEU A 101 -19.34 0.72 -8.44
N PHE A 102 -18.57 0.06 -9.31
CA PHE A 102 -17.14 -0.11 -9.14
C PHE A 102 -16.42 1.25 -9.18
N GLU A 103 -16.75 2.13 -10.12
CA GLU A 103 -16.15 3.46 -10.19
C GLU A 103 -16.48 4.31 -8.95
N ILE A 104 -17.71 4.22 -8.43
CA ILE A 104 -18.09 4.88 -7.16
C ILE A 104 -17.25 4.34 -6.00
N ALA A 105 -17.08 3.01 -5.92
CA ALA A 105 -16.26 2.39 -4.89
C ALA A 105 -14.77 2.77 -5.02
N LYS A 106 -14.23 2.79 -6.25
CA LYS A 106 -12.85 3.21 -6.54
C LYS A 106 -12.63 4.67 -6.14
N ALA A 107 -13.58 5.56 -6.45
CA ALA A 107 -13.52 6.97 -6.06
C ALA A 107 -13.56 7.15 -4.54
N ALA A 108 -14.38 6.37 -3.83
CA ALA A 108 -14.42 6.41 -2.36
C ALA A 108 -13.09 5.95 -1.73
N ILE A 109 -12.46 4.90 -2.28
CA ILE A 109 -11.15 4.42 -1.82
C ILE A 109 -10.05 5.44 -2.17
N TRP A 110 -10.10 6.05 -3.35
CA TRP A 110 -9.19 7.15 -3.70
C TRP A 110 -9.29 8.29 -2.70
N GLY A 111 -10.50 8.70 -2.32
CA GLY A 111 -10.70 9.75 -1.32
C GLY A 111 -10.10 9.41 0.06
N LEU A 112 -9.99 8.12 0.41
CA LEU A 112 -9.30 7.68 1.63
C LEU A 112 -7.78 7.63 1.44
N PHE A 113 -7.32 7.28 0.24
CA PHE A 113 -5.91 7.19 -0.12
C PHE A 113 -5.24 8.55 -0.22
N ASP A 114 -5.94 9.54 -0.78
CA ASP A 114 -5.46 10.91 -0.94
C ASP A 114 -5.30 11.64 0.41
N LEU A 115 -5.87 11.09 1.50
CA LEU A 115 -5.65 11.60 2.85
C LEU A 115 -4.34 11.12 3.48
N LEU A 116 -3.71 10.08 2.93
CA LEU A 116 -2.45 9.56 3.47
C LEU A 116 -1.31 10.53 3.16
N TRP A 117 -0.41 10.73 4.12
CA TRP A 117 0.75 11.63 3.95
C TRP A 117 1.95 10.91 3.36
N TRP A 118 1.98 9.59 3.47
CA TRP A 118 3.05 8.77 2.96
C TRP A 118 2.55 7.36 2.69
N ILE A 119 3.23 6.68 1.77
CA ILE A 119 3.10 5.26 1.51
C ILE A 119 4.49 4.71 1.16
N PRO A 120 4.67 3.39 1.17
CA PRO A 120 5.83 2.74 0.57
C PRO A 120 5.90 3.01 -0.94
N ALA A 121 7.10 3.22 -1.46
CA ALA A 121 7.31 3.52 -2.88
C ALA A 121 6.88 2.35 -3.78
N THR A 122 5.83 2.53 -4.58
CA THR A 122 5.26 1.45 -5.42
C THR A 122 5.91 1.34 -6.80
N SER A 123 7.24 1.43 -6.88
CA SER A 123 7.96 1.34 -8.16
C SER A 123 7.68 -0.02 -8.85
N PRO A 124 7.62 -0.08 -10.20
CA PRO A 124 7.32 -1.32 -10.94
C PRO A 124 8.26 -2.49 -10.61
N HIS A 125 9.43 -2.23 -10.02
CA HIS A 125 10.38 -3.26 -9.64
C HIS A 125 10.24 -3.72 -8.17
N VAL A 126 9.82 -2.86 -7.24
CA VAL A 126 9.59 -3.21 -5.84
C VAL A 126 8.66 -2.18 -5.18
N VAL A 127 7.73 -2.63 -4.33
CA VAL A 127 6.94 -1.76 -3.41
C VAL A 127 7.82 -1.18 -2.27
N TRP A 128 9.06 -1.67 -2.18
CA TRP A 128 10.06 -1.27 -1.21
C TRP A 128 11.42 -1.24 -1.89
N ASN A 129 11.86 -0.09 -2.39
CA ASN A 129 13.21 0.01 -2.93
C ASN A 129 14.22 -0.04 -1.76
N THR A 130 15.19 -0.94 -1.87
CA THR A 130 16.33 -1.06 -0.94
C THR A 130 17.59 -0.78 -1.75
N GLU A 131 17.77 0.48 -2.12
CA GLU A 131 19.07 0.95 -2.64
C GLU A 131 20.00 1.30 -1.48
#